data_AF-A0A952GXV0-F1
#
_entry.id   AF-A0A952GXV0-F1
#
_cell.length_a   1.000
_cell.length_b   1.000
_cell.length_c   1.000
_cell.angle_alpha   90.00
_cell.angle_beta   90.00
_cell.angle_gamma   90.00
#
_symmetry.space_group_name_H-M   'P 1'
#
loop_
_entity.id
_entity.type
_entity.pdbx_description
1 polymer ?
#
loop_
_entity_poly.entity_id
_entity_poly.type
_entity_poly.pdbx_seq_one_letter_code
_entity_poly.pdbx_strand_id
1 'polypeptide(L)' 'MSERKTEVVNLRMAPSVKELLRLAAAHERRTLSNMLEVLIEDYCHSKGLELPAGLEPIAKESASTPH' A
#
# COMPACT_ATOMS: atom_id res chain seq x y z
N MET A 1 -12.21 -7.36 16.42
CA MET A 1 -10.95 -7.87 15.82
C MET A 1 -10.77 -7.13 14.51
N SER A 2 -9.74 -6.29 14.40
CA SER A 2 -9.61 -5.31 13.31
C SER A 2 -9.40 -5.99 11.96
N GLU A 3 -10.36 -5.80 11.06
CA GLU A 3 -10.30 -6.22 9.67
C GLU A 3 -9.09 -5.55 9.00
N ARG A 4 -8.02 -6.32 8.76
CA ARG A 4 -6.94 -5.86 7.87
C ARG A 4 -7.52 -5.83 6.46
N LYS A 5 -8.19 -4.72 6.10
CA LYS A 5 -8.58 -4.40 4.72
C LYS A 5 -7.32 -4.22 3.89
N THR A 6 -6.75 -5.33 3.47
CA THR A 6 -5.67 -5.38 2.49
C THR A 6 -6.33 -5.30 1.12
N GLU A 7 -6.19 -4.17 0.45
CA GLU A 7 -6.65 -4.01 -0.92
C GLU A 7 -5.58 -4.56 -1.87
N VAL A 8 -5.96 -5.46 -2.79
CA VAL A 8 -5.01 -6.06 -3.73
C VAL A 8 -4.73 -5.06 -4.85
N VAL A 9 -3.55 -4.44 -4.80
CA VAL A 9 -3.09 -3.51 -5.84
C VAL A 9 -2.32 -4.27 -6.92
N ASN A 10 -2.80 -4.21 -8.17
CA ASN A 10 -2.10 -4.79 -9.32
C ASN A 10 -1.16 -3.73 -9.94
N LEU A 11 0.13 -3.78 -9.62
CA LEU A 11 1.14 -2.89 -10.20
C LEU A 11 1.90 -3.56 -11.34
N ARG A 12 2.16 -2.79 -12.41
CA ARG A 12 3.12 -3.14 -13.45
C ARG A 12 4.40 -2.35 -13.22
N MET A 13 5.53 -3.05 -13.20
CA MET A 13 6.85 -2.47 -13.02
C MET A 13 7.86 -3.20 -13.91
N ALA A 14 9.01 -2.58 -14.16
CA ALA A 14 10.08 -3.20 -14.91
C ALA A 14 10.59 -4.48 -14.19
N PRO A 15 11.01 -5.52 -14.94
CA PRO A 15 11.52 -6.75 -14.34
C PRO A 15 12.72 -6.51 -13.42
N SER A 16 13.58 -5.55 -13.76
CA SER A 16 14.71 -5.14 -12.91
C SER A 16 14.27 -4.57 -11.56
N VAL A 17 13.21 -3.75 -11.54
CA VAL A 17 12.67 -3.16 -10.30
C VAL A 17 12.02 -4.23 -9.42
N LYS A 18 11.32 -5.19 -10.03
CA LYS A 18 10.77 -6.34 -9.31
C LYS A 18 11.86 -7.13 -8.58
N GLU A 19 13.01 -7.32 -9.21
CA GLU A 19 14.09 -8.07 -8.60
C GLU A 19 14.79 -7.29 -7.48
N LEU A 20 14.95 -5.97 -7.65
CA LEU A 20 15.42 -5.09 -6.56
C LEU A 20 14.47 -5.14 -5.35
N LEU A 21 13.16 -5.08 -5.58
CA LEU A 21 12.16 -5.20 -4.51
C LEU A 21 12.26 -6.56 -3.81
N ARG A 22 12.47 -7.65 -4.57
CA ARG A 22 12.67 -8.98 -4.01
C ARG A 22 13.93 -9.06 -3.15
N LEU A 23 15.03 -8.48 -3.59
CA LEU A 23 16.28 -8.43 -2.83
C LEU A 23 16.10 -7.65 -1.52
N ALA A 24 15.47 -6.47 -1.58
CA ALA A 24 15.17 -5.66 -0.39
C ALA A 24 14.26 -6.42 0.59
N ALA A 25 13.18 -7.02 0.11
CA ALA A 25 12.26 -7.79 0.94
C ALA A 25 12.94 -9.02 1.59
N ALA A 26 13.80 -9.71 0.84
CA ALA A 26 14.57 -10.84 1.34
C ALA A 26 15.58 -10.42 2.42
N HIS A 27 16.23 -9.26 2.23
CA HIS A 27 17.17 -8.69 3.19
C HIS A 27 16.51 -8.39 4.54
N GLU A 28 15.30 -7.82 4.52
CA GLU A 28 14.55 -7.49 5.75
C GLU A 28 13.69 -8.65 6.30
N ARG A 29 13.69 -9.81 5.63
CA ARG A 29 12.85 -10.99 5.95
C ARG A 29 11.35 -10.66 6.01
N ARG A 30 10.90 -9.78 5.11
CA ARG A 30 9.50 -9.33 5.00
C ARG A 30 8.89 -9.77 3.67
N THR A 31 7.57 -9.74 3.57
CA THR A 31 6.87 -9.99 2.30
C THR A 31 7.09 -8.82 1.33
N LEU A 32 6.91 -9.05 0.03
CA LEU A 32 7.03 -8.00 -0.99
C LEU A 32 6.06 -6.83 -0.73
N SER A 33 4.83 -7.12 -0.29
CA SER A 33 3.85 -6.08 0.06
C SER A 33 4.34 -5.22 1.22
N ASN A 34 4.81 -5.85 2.29
CA ASN A 34 5.29 -5.10 3.46
C ASN A 34 6.57 -4.31 3.15
N MET A 35 7.42 -4.82 2.26
CA MET A 35 8.58 -4.06 1.78
C MET A 35 8.14 -2.85 0.95
N LEU A 36 7.13 -3.02 0.10
CA LEU A 36 6.59 -1.93 -0.70
C LEU A 36 5.95 -0.85 0.17
N GLU A 37 5.22 -1.22 1.23
CA GLU A 37 4.67 -0.28 2.21
C GLU A 37 5.78 0.57 2.83
N VAL A 38 6.84 -0.05 3.35
CA VAL A 38 7.98 0.67 3.95
C VAL A 38 8.65 1.61 2.94
N LEU A 39 8.86 1.18 1.69
CA LEU A 39 9.45 2.02 0.65
C LEU A 39 8.57 3.22 0.31
N ILE A 40 7.25 3.05 0.28
CA ILE A 40 6.31 4.14 0.02
C ILE A 40 6.27 5.10 1.21
N GLU A 41 6.18 4.59 2.44
CA GLU A 41 6.20 5.40 3.66
C GLU A 41 7.50 6.22 3.76
N ASP A 42 8.65 5.58 3.57
CA ASP A 42 9.96 6.24 3.63
C ASP A 42 10.10 7.30 2.52
N TYR A 43 9.68 6.98 1.29
CA TYR A 43 9.70 7.94 0.19
C TYR A 43 8.82 9.16 0.47
N CYS A 44 7.59 8.94 0.93
CA CYS A 44 6.66 10.02 1.27
C CYS A 44 7.21 10.86 2.43
N HIS A 45 7.70 10.23 3.49
CA HIS A 45 8.28 10.91 4.64
C HIS A 45 9.52 11.73 4.25
N SER A 46 10.44 11.16 3.45
CA SER A 46 11.64 11.86 2.95
C SER A 46 11.29 13.07 2.08
N LYS A 47 10.15 13.04 1.40
CA LYS A 47 9.66 14.13 0.54
C LYS A 47 8.69 15.10 1.23
N GLY A 48 8.30 14.84 2.48
CA GLY A 48 7.25 15.60 3.17
C GLY A 48 5.88 15.47 2.51
N LEU A 49 5.62 14.35 1.83
CA LEU A 49 4.33 14.04 1.23
C LEU A 49 3.42 13.42 2.30
N GLU A 50 2.49 14.22 2.82
CA GLU A 50 1.47 13.74 3.74
C GLU A 50 0.20 13.39 2.97
N LEU A 51 -0.46 12.28 3.35
CA LEU A 51 -1.75 11.95 2.79
C LEU A 51 -2.75 13.03 3.26
N PRO A 52 -3.44 13.74 2.35
CA PRO A 52 -4.42 14.73 2.76
C PRO A 52 -5.50 14.03 3.58
N ALA A 53 -5.79 14.57 4.77
CA ALA A 53 -6.69 13.98 5.78
C ALA A 53 -8.15 13.74 5.33
N GLY A 54 -8.47 13.98 4.05
CA GLY A 54 -9.78 13.75 3.45
C GLY A 54 -9.85 12.59 2.46
N LEU A 55 -8.77 11.83 2.25
CA LEU A 55 -8.84 10.60 1.46
C LEU A 55 -9.37 9.47 2.35
N GLU A 56 -10.65 9.52 2.72
CA GLU A 56 -11.29 8.35 3.29
C GLU A 56 -11.20 7.22 2.24
N PRO A 57 -10.69 6.02 2.59
CA PRO A 57 -10.79 4.89 1.71
C PRO A 57 -12.27 4.71 1.42
N ILE A 58 -12.65 4.75 0.14
CA ILE A 58 -14.00 4.53 -0.37
C ILE A 58 -14.50 3.14 0.05
N ALA A 59 -14.85 3.00 1.32
CA ALA A 59 -15.59 1.89 1.85
C ALA A 59 -16.98 2.03 1.24
N LYS A 60 -17.17 1.28 0.15
CA LYS A 60 -18.42 1.04 -0.58
C LYS A 60 -19.63 1.51 0.20
N GLU A 61 -20.18 2.61 -0.30
CA GLU A 61 -21.53 3.13 -0.10
C GLU A 61 -22.45 2.07 0.48
N SER A 62 -22.76 2.19 1.79
CA SER A 62 -23.91 1.54 2.37
C SER A 62 -25.12 1.94 1.55
N ALA A 63 -25.66 0.99 0.79
CA ALA A 63 -26.96 1.10 0.17
C ALA A 63 -28.01 1.24 1.27
N SER A 64 -28.24 2.47 1.72
CA SER A 64 -29.42 2.86 2.47
C SER A 64 -30.58 2.90 1.48
N THR A 65 -31.25 1.77 1.32
CA THR A 65 -32.57 1.70 0.67
C THR A 65 -33.60 2.34 1.60
N PRO A 66 -34.35 3.37 1.17
CA PRO A 66 -35.57 3.76 1.84
C PRO A 66 -36.78 3.12 1.13
N HIS A 67 -37.45 2.18 1.78
CA HIS A 67 -38.91 2.05 1.78
C HIS A 67 -39.38 1.16 2.93
#